data_AF-A0ABD4TCQ6-F1
#
_entry.id   AF-A0ABD4TCQ6-F1
#
_cell.length_a   1.000
_cell.length_b   1.000
_cell.length_c   1.000
_cell.angle_alpha   90.00
_cell.angle_beta   90.00
_cell.angle_gamma   90.00
#
_symmetry.space_group_name_H-M   'P 1'
#
loop_
_entity.id
_entity.type
_entity.pdbx_description
1 polymer ?
#
loop_
_entity_poly.entity_id
_entity_poly.type
_entity_poly.pdbx_seq_one_letter_code
_entity_poly.pdbx_strand_id
1 'polypeptide(L)'
;MSEPRRLPVVRGRVQCTLKEAVPVDRCRLCVHSARVVIKGRELPSPARAYCSRCRDTPHVDMAKVEAIVCDDPSAEGFRSITNIIS
;
A
#
# COMPACT_ATOMS: atom_id res chain seq x y z
N MET A 1 -4.01 -19.56 -0.74
CA MET A 1 -4.04 -18.20 -0.16
C MET A 1 -2.64 -17.64 -0.33
N SER A 2 -2.47 -16.57 -1.10
CA SER A 2 -1.13 -16.03 -1.34
C SER A 2 -0.69 -15.16 -0.16
N GLU A 3 0.58 -15.26 0.20
CA GLU A 3 1.13 -14.60 1.40
C GLU A 3 1.34 -13.10 1.15
N PRO A 4 0.89 -12.23 2.07
CA PRO A 4 1.08 -10.79 1.91
C PRO A 4 2.56 -10.40 2.05
N ARG A 5 3.02 -9.51 1.18
CA ARG A 5 4.40 -9.00 1.22
C ARG A 5 4.49 -7.79 2.13
N ARG A 6 5.40 -7.82 3.10
CA ARG A 6 5.74 -6.64 3.91
C ARG A 6 6.91 -5.88 3.29
N LEU A 7 6.63 -4.69 2.76
CA LEU A 7 7.61 -3.85 2.09
C LEU A 7 8.05 -2.72 3.03
N PRO A 8 9.33 -2.67 3.46
CA PRO A 8 9.81 -1.58 4.31
C PRO A 8 9.85 -0.26 3.55
N VAL A 9 9.54 0.83 4.27
CA VAL A 9 9.73 2.20 3.77
C VAL A 9 11.15 2.64 4.09
N VAL A 10 11.91 2.96 3.05
CA VAL A 10 13.28 3.49 3.18
C VAL A 10 13.32 4.85 2.51
N ARG A 11 13.63 5.89 3.29
CA ARG A 11 13.67 7.29 2.82
C ARG A 11 12.38 7.72 2.08
N GLY A 12 11.22 7.34 2.60
CA GLY A 12 9.91 7.68 2.03
C GLY A 12 9.54 6.91 0.76
N ARG A 13 10.26 5.82 0.43
CA ARG A 13 10.00 4.99 -0.75
C ARG A 13 9.85 3.53 -0.36
N VAL A 14 9.10 2.79 -1.17
CA VAL A 14 8.97 1.34 -1.06
C VAL A 14 9.53 0.67 -2.31
N GLN A 15 10.34 -0.36 -2.12
CA GLN A 15 10.80 -1.21 -3.20
C GLN A 15 9.64 -2.14 -3.59
N CYS A 16 8.86 -1.75 -4.59
CA CYS A 16 7.63 -2.46 -4.97
C CYS A 16 7.92 -3.71 -5.80
N THR A 17 8.88 -3.58 -6.72
CA THR A 17 9.41 -4.64 -7.59
C THR A 17 10.94 -4.68 -7.45
N LEU A 18 11.62 -5.65 -8.06
CA LEU A 18 13.10 -5.69 -8.07
C LEU A 18 13.74 -4.50 -8.79
N LYS A 19 12.99 -3.79 -9.64
CA LYS A 19 13.52 -2.76 -10.53
C LYS A 19 13.10 -1.34 -10.13
N GLU A 20 12.00 -1.20 -9.39
CA GLU A 20 11.39 0.11 -9.15
C GLU A 20 11.04 0.36 -7.67
N ALA A 21 11.49 1.51 -7.20
CA ALA A 21 11.11 2.09 -5.91
C ALA A 21 10.14 3.27 -6.11
N VAL A 22 8.93 3.14 -5.58
CA VAL A 22 7.89 4.16 -5.69
C VAL A 22 7.78 4.98 -4.40
N PRO A 23 7.40 6.27 -4.48
CA PRO A 23 7.10 7.06 -3.29
C PRO A 23 5.97 6.41 -2.46
N VAL A 24 6.12 6.39 -1.14
CA VAL A 24 5.15 5.77 -0.22
C VAL A 24 3.74 6.37 -0.37
N ASP A 25 3.64 7.66 -0.71
CA ASP A 25 2.36 8.34 -0.95
C ASP A 25 1.53 7.71 -2.08
N ARG A 26 2.18 7.11 -3.09
CA ARG A 26 1.46 6.42 -4.17
C ARG A 26 0.68 5.21 -3.63
N CYS A 27 1.16 4.56 -2.58
CA CYS A 27 0.49 3.39 -2.00
C CYS A 27 -0.93 3.69 -1.50
N ARG A 28 -1.26 4.95 -1.19
CA ARG A 28 -2.63 5.38 -0.83
C ARG A 28 -3.67 5.11 -1.92
N LEU A 29 -3.22 4.97 -3.17
CA LEU A 29 -4.06 4.75 -4.34
C LEU A 29 -3.77 3.41 -5.01
N CYS A 30 -2.97 2.54 -4.38
CA CYS A 30 -2.62 1.25 -4.98
C CYS A 30 -3.65 0.19 -4.61
N VAL A 31 -4.16 -0.58 -5.58
CA VAL A 31 -5.09 -1.71 -5.29
C VAL A 31 -4.48 -2.76 -4.38
N HIS A 32 -3.15 -2.92 -4.45
CA HIS A 32 -2.46 -3.94 -3.69
C HIS A 32 -2.12 -3.52 -2.26
N SER A 33 -2.27 -2.23 -1.92
CA SER A 33 -1.93 -1.72 -0.59
C SER A 33 -3.03 -2.09 0.39
N ALA A 34 -2.81 -3.16 1.16
CA ALA A 34 -3.81 -3.68 2.07
C ALA A 34 -3.80 -2.98 3.43
N ARG A 35 -2.61 -2.85 4.03
CA ARG A 35 -2.38 -2.24 5.34
C ARG A 35 -1.09 -1.42 5.33
N VAL A 36 -0.96 -0.54 6.31
CA VAL A 36 0.25 0.22 6.60
C VAL A 36 0.73 -0.11 8.00
N VAL A 37 2.03 0.02 8.25
CA VAL A 37 2.62 -0.13 9.58
C VAL A 37 3.11 1.23 10.08
N ILE A 38 2.66 1.64 11.26
CA ILE A 38 3.08 2.87 11.93
C ILE A 38 3.42 2.53 13.37
N LYS A 39 4.64 2.83 13.83
CA LYS A 39 5.12 2.50 15.18
C LYS A 39 4.91 1.02 15.51
N GLY A 40 5.22 0.14 14.56
CA GLY A 40 5.00 -1.31 14.68
C GLY A 40 3.55 -1.78 14.67
N ARG A 41 2.54 -0.89 14.53
CA ARG A 41 1.12 -1.27 14.48
C ARG A 41 0.60 -1.29 13.06
N GLU A 42 -0.10 -2.36 12.69
CA GLU A 42 -0.80 -2.46 11.42
C GLU A 42 -2.13 -1.69 11.46
N LEU A 43 -2.36 -0.84 10.47
CA LEU A 43 -3.60 -0.09 10.26
C LEU A 43 -4.11 -0.34 8.84
N PRO A 44 -5.43 -0.26 8.59
CA PRO A 44 -5.98 -0.30 7.25
C PRO A 44 -5.32 0.75 6.34
N SER A 45 -5.04 0.36 5.09
CA SER A 45 -4.47 1.31 4.12
C SER A 45 -5.51 2.36 3.71
N PRO A 46 -5.11 3.62 3.47
CA PRO A 46 -5.97 4.63 2.85
C PRO A 46 -6.57 4.19 1.50
N ALA A 47 -5.90 3.27 0.80
CA ALA A 47 -6.41 2.68 -0.43
C ALA A 47 -7.78 1.98 -0.23
N ARG A 48 -8.07 1.52 1.00
CA ARG A 48 -9.34 0.87 1.34
C ARG A 48 -10.54 1.82 1.30
N ALA A 49 -10.32 3.14 1.26
CA ALA A 49 -11.38 4.13 1.06
C ALA A 49 -12.10 3.94 -0.28
N TYR A 50 -11.38 3.44 -1.29
CA TYR A 50 -11.91 3.18 -2.62
C TYR A 50 -12.38 1.74 -2.81
N CYS A 51 -12.26 0.89 -1.78
CA CYS A 51 -12.74 -0.48 -1.84
C CYS A 51 -14.27 -0.49 -1.65
N SER A 52 -15.01 -0.90 -2.68
CA SER A 52 -16.48 -0.96 -2.65
C SER A 52 -17.06 -1.84 -1.53
N ARG A 53 -16.27 -2.83 -1.09
CA ARG A 53 -16.62 -3.77 0.00
C ARG A 53 -16.24 -3.27 1.39
N CYS A 54 -15.08 -2.65 1.58
CA CYS A 54 -14.60 -2.23 2.90
C CYS A 54 -15.08 -0.82 3.30
N ARG A 55 -15.03 0.14 2.36
CA ARG A 55 -15.36 1.56 2.55
C ARG A 55 -14.72 2.22 3.79
N ASP A 56 -13.54 1.74 4.17
CA ASP A 56 -12.82 2.23 5.34
C ASP A 56 -12.04 3.50 4.97
N THR A 57 -12.17 4.57 5.75
CA THR A 57 -11.54 5.88 5.48
C THR A 57 -10.49 6.22 6.55
N PRO A 58 -9.43 5.41 6.69
CA PRO A 58 -8.46 5.59 7.76
C PRO A 58 -7.63 6.85 7.50
N HIS A 59 -7.58 7.75 8.50
CA HIS A 59 -6.69 8.89 8.45
C HIS A 59 -5.26 8.45 8.82
N VAL A 60 -4.45 8.23 7.78
CA VAL A 60 -3.04 7.81 7.91
C VAL A 60 -2.13 8.93 7.42
N ASP A 61 -1.19 9.32 8.26
CA ASP A 61 -0.05 10.14 7.86
C ASP A 61 1.03 9.26 7.22
N MET A 62 1.14 9.32 5.88
CA MET A 62 2.07 8.48 5.12
C MET A 62 3.54 8.76 5.43
N ALA A 63 3.87 9.96 5.92
CA ALA A 63 5.24 10.30 6.29
C ALA A 63 5.72 9.52 7.52
N LYS A 64 4.79 8.99 8.32
CA LYS A 64 5.06 8.18 9.51
C LYS A 64 5.05 6.66 9.23
N VAL A 65 4.78 6.25 8.00
CA VAL A 65 4.67 4.83 7.65
C VAL A 65 6.05 4.19 7.57
N GLU A 66 6.20 3.06 8.26
CA GLU A 66 7.44 2.29 8.36
C GLU A 66 7.46 1.12 7.37
N ALA A 67 6.29 0.57 7.03
CA ALA A 67 6.14 -0.49 6.04
C ALA A 67 4.73 -0.49 5.43
N ILE A 68 4.63 -1.02 4.22
CA ILE A 68 3.37 -1.33 3.54
C ILE A 68 3.19 -2.85 3.53
N VAL A 69 1.99 -3.31 3.87
CA VAL A 69 1.60 -4.71 3.68
C VAL A 69 0.80 -4.80 2.38
N CYS A 70 1.38 -5.45 1.39
CA CYS A 70 0.80 -5.63 0.06
C CYS A 70 0.17 -7.02 -0.07
N ASP A 71 -1.01 -7.10 -0.68
CA ASP A 71 -1.66 -8.37 -1.04
C ASP A 71 -1.31 -8.86 -2.45
N ASP A 72 -0.37 -8.19 -3.13
CA ASP A 72 0.25 -8.62 -4.39
C ASP A 72 1.38 -9.63 -4.13
N PRO A 73 1.19 -10.92 -4.46
CA PRO A 73 2.23 -11.93 -4.29
C PRO A 73 3.23 -11.99 -5.46
N SER A 74 2.86 -11.44 -6.62
CA SER A 74 3.62 -11.58 -7.87
C SER A 74 4.57 -10.43 -8.13
N ALA A 75 4.57 -9.41 -7.28
CA ALA A 75 5.34 -8.19 -7.50
C ALA A 75 4.99 -7.52 -8.84
N GLU A 76 3.69 -7.48 -9.15
CA GLU A 76 3.17 -6.83 -10.37
C GLU A 76 3.50 -5.33 -10.44
N GLY A 77 3.77 -4.73 -9.28
CA GLY A 77 4.16 -3.33 -9.15
C GLY A 77 3.00 -2.43 -8.76
N PHE A 78 3.20 -1.12 -8.89
CA PHE A 78 2.17 -0.14 -8.52
C PHE A 78 1.01 -0.16 -9.52
N ARG A 79 -0.21 -0.35 -9.01
CA ARG A 79 -1.46 -0.32 -9.78
C ARG A 79 -2.43 0.69 -9.17
N SER A 80 -2.60 1.84 -9.83
CA SER A 80 -3.51 2.88 -9.36
C SER A 80 -4.96 2.43 -9.47
N ILE A 81 -5.73 2.60 -8.40
CA ILE A 81 -7.18 2.36 -8.35
C ILE A 81 -7.89 3.23 -9.39
N THR A 82 -7.40 4.46 -9.62
CA THR A 82 -7.99 5.40 -10.60
C THR A 82 -7.98 4.86 -12.03
N ASN A 83 -7.05 3.96 -12.38
CA ASN A 83 -6.96 3.39 -13.73
C ASN A 83 -7.87 2.18 -13.92
N ILE A 84 -8.53 1.69 -12.86
CA ILE A 84 -9.38 0.49 -12.88
C ILE A 84 -10.87 0.85 -12.98
N ILE A 85 -11.23 2.10 -12.66
CA ILE A 85 -12.61 2.62 -12.76
C ILE A 85 -12.83 3.37 -14.10
N SER A 86 -11.96 3.16 -15.10
CA SER A 86 -12.05 3.81 -16.41
C SER A 86 -12.76 2.94 -17.44
#